data_AF-A0A7V4LZN7-F1
#
_entry.id   AF-A0A7V4LZN7-F1
#
_cell.length_a   1.000
_cell.length_b   1.000
_cell.length_c   1.000
_cell.angle_alpha   90.00
_cell.angle_beta   90.00
_cell.angle_gamma   90.00
#
_symmetry.space_group_name_H-M   'P 1'
#
loop_
_entity.id
_entity.type
_entity.pdbx_description
1 polymer ?
#
loop_
_entity_poly.entity_id
_entity_poly.type
_entity_poly.pdbx_seq_one_letter_code
_entity_poly.pdbx_strand_id
1 'polypeptide(L)'
;MTRDNFQSETHAYVTTVLRLYLQLPDTPMHGNANDRRIAAELQARGVKLSVVESALVLASVRRLQRAPDRPPLAPIRSLAYFLPVIQEILDNPMDEDYLRYLRAKLHSLNNTDGIKPKCG
;
A
#
# COMPACT_ATOMS: atom_id res chain seq x y z
N MET A 1 17.70 29.29 2.84
CA MET A 1 17.67 28.21 1.83
C MET A 1 16.70 27.06 2.16
N THR A 2 15.65 27.26 2.99
CA THR A 2 15.10 26.11 3.77
C THR A 2 13.58 25.96 3.81
N ARG A 3 12.78 26.73 3.06
CA ARG A 3 11.31 26.50 2.98
C ARG A 3 10.89 25.78 1.70
N ASP A 4 11.40 26.20 0.55
CA ASP A 4 10.97 25.64 -0.74
C ASP A 4 11.39 24.17 -0.93
N ASN A 5 12.55 23.77 -0.42
CA ASN A 5 13.02 22.38 -0.53
C ASN A 5 12.16 21.42 0.31
N PHE A 6 11.78 21.81 1.53
CA PHE A 6 10.93 20.98 2.39
C PHE A 6 9.52 20.85 1.83
N GLN A 7 8.96 21.91 1.24
CA GLN A 7 7.66 21.85 0.56
C GLN A 7 7.72 20.96 -0.69
N SER A 8 8.81 21.04 -1.46
CA SER A 8 9.05 20.17 -2.63
C SER A 8 9.19 18.70 -2.24
N GLU A 9 10.02 18.39 -1.23
CA GLU A 9 10.16 17.05 -0.67
C GLU A 9 8.84 16.54 -0.09
N THR A 10 8.06 17.44 0.53
CA THR A 10 6.74 17.12 1.06
C THR A 10 5.79 16.70 -0.04
N HIS A 11 5.72 17.52 -1.08
CA HIS A 11 4.88 17.26 -2.24
C HIS A 11 5.30 15.97 -2.97
N ALA A 12 6.60 15.71 -3.11
CA ALA A 12 7.13 14.51 -3.77
C ALA A 12 6.77 13.22 -3.00
N TYR A 13 6.96 13.22 -1.68
CA TYR A 13 6.59 12.09 -0.83
C TYR A 13 5.08 11.80 -0.91
N VAL A 14 4.25 12.82 -0.70
CA VAL A 14 2.78 12.69 -0.72
C VAL A 14 2.31 12.17 -2.08
N THR A 15 2.83 12.73 -3.17
CA THR A 15 2.53 12.28 -4.53
C THR A 15 2.90 10.80 -4.73
N THR A 16 4.05 10.37 -4.21
CA THR A 16 4.53 9.01 -4.39
C THR A 16 3.71 8.01 -3.59
N VAL A 17 3.37 8.32 -2.34
CA VAL A 17 2.47 7.50 -1.51
C VAL A 17 1.12 7.32 -2.18
N LEU A 18 0.52 8.38 -2.71
CA LEU A 18 -0.77 8.31 -3.38
C LEU A 18 -0.68 7.51 -4.68
N ARG A 19 0.40 7.65 -5.45
CA ARG A 19 0.62 6.83 -6.64
C ARG A 19 0.65 5.35 -6.30
N LEU A 20 1.45 4.96 -5.30
CA LEU A 20 1.56 3.58 -4.86
C LEU A 20 0.21 3.04 -4.37
N TYR A 21 -0.52 3.83 -3.59
CA TYR A 21 -1.87 3.48 -3.13
C TYR A 21 -2.85 3.25 -4.28
N LEU A 22 -2.87 4.13 -5.29
CA LEU A 22 -3.78 4.04 -6.43
C LEU A 22 -3.43 2.92 -7.42
N GLN A 23 -2.22 2.36 -7.34
CA GLN A 23 -1.77 1.22 -8.16
C GLN A 23 -2.15 -0.14 -7.58
N LEU A 24 -2.76 -0.18 -6.38
CA LEU A 24 -3.15 -1.44 -5.74
C LEU A 24 -4.42 -2.04 -6.37
N PRO A 25 -4.59 -3.37 -6.29
CA PRO A 25 -5.86 -4.01 -6.62
C PRO A 25 -6.94 -3.60 -5.60
N ASP A 26 -8.18 -3.42 -6.05
CA ASP A 26 -9.37 -3.06 -5.24
C ASP A 26 -9.33 -1.71 -4.49
N THR A 27 -8.50 -0.76 -4.93
CA THR A 27 -8.50 0.62 -4.41
C THR A 27 -9.46 1.56 -5.18
N PRO A 28 -9.93 2.65 -4.55
CA PRO A 28 -10.84 3.60 -5.19
C PRO A 28 -10.17 4.27 -6.39
N MET A 29 -10.99 4.65 -7.36
CA MET A 29 -10.55 5.31 -8.61
C MET A 29 -9.79 6.64 -8.37
N HIS A 30 -9.97 7.29 -7.21
CA HIS A 30 -9.32 8.56 -6.88
C HIS A 30 -8.94 8.65 -5.39
N GLY A 31 -7.77 9.22 -5.09
CA GLY A 31 -7.37 9.61 -3.74
C GLY A 31 -8.07 10.89 -3.31
N ASN A 32 -8.62 10.92 -2.10
CA ASN A 32 -9.34 12.09 -1.57
C ASN A 32 -8.42 13.03 -0.76
N ALA A 33 -8.95 14.18 -0.33
CA ALA A 33 -8.17 15.15 0.46
C ALA A 33 -7.66 14.58 1.80
N ASN A 34 -8.40 13.63 2.37
CA ASN A 34 -7.98 12.96 3.61
C ASN A 34 -6.78 12.03 3.37
N ASP A 35 -6.70 11.34 2.23
CA ASP A 35 -5.54 10.50 1.88
C ASP A 35 -4.27 11.35 1.71
N ARG A 36 -4.39 12.54 1.12
CA ARG A 36 -3.27 13.51 1.04
C ARG A 36 -2.80 13.95 2.41
N ARG A 37 -3.73 14.27 3.32
CA ARG A 37 -3.42 14.65 4.70
C ARG A 37 -2.70 13.52 5.44
N ILE A 38 -3.18 12.28 5.30
CA ILE A 38 -2.54 11.11 5.93
C ILE A 38 -1.11 10.93 5.41
N ALA A 39 -0.90 11.04 4.10
CA ALA A 39 0.45 10.94 3.53
C ALA A 39 1.39 12.05 4.05
N ALA A 40 0.89 13.29 4.19
CA ALA A 40 1.65 14.40 4.74
C ALA A 40 1.99 14.16 6.23
N GLU A 41 1.07 13.59 7.00
CA GLU A 41 1.29 13.24 8.41
C GLU A 41 2.33 12.13 8.58
N LEU A 42 2.32 11.12 7.71
CA LEU A 42 3.34 10.07 7.70
C LEU A 42 4.74 10.66 7.46
N GLN A 43 4.85 11.62 6.54
CA GLN A 43 6.12 12.30 6.30
C GLN A 43 6.55 13.19 7.45
N ALA A 44 5.62 13.95 8.04
CA ALA A 44 5.91 14.78 9.21
C ALA A 44 6.39 13.94 10.40
N ARG A 45 5.93 12.70 10.51
CA ARG A 45 6.40 11.69 11.48
C ARG A 45 7.74 11.02 11.10
N GLY A 46 8.32 11.36 9.95
CA GLY A 46 9.57 10.78 9.46
C GLY A 46 9.44 9.34 8.95
N VAL A 47 8.23 8.89 8.61
CA VAL A 47 8.03 7.53 8.08
C VAL A 47 8.63 7.44 6.68
N LYS A 48 9.61 6.55 6.50
CA LYS A 48 10.29 6.34 5.21
C LYS A 48 9.32 5.81 4.16
N LEU A 49 9.50 6.22 2.90
CA LEU A 49 8.67 5.75 1.78
C LEU A 49 8.68 4.22 1.65
N SER A 50 9.82 3.58 1.89
CA SER A 50 9.96 2.11 1.84
C SER A 50 9.07 1.39 2.86
N VAL A 51 8.85 1.98 4.04
CA VAL A 51 7.94 1.43 5.05
C VAL A 51 6.50 1.52 4.57
N VAL A 52 6.11 2.64 3.98
CA VAL A 52 4.76 2.81 3.41
C VAL A 52 4.54 1.82 2.28
N GLU A 53 5.46 1.71 1.33
CA GLU A 53 5.38 0.75 0.23
C GLU A 53 5.26 -0.69 0.75
N SER A 54 6.08 -1.06 1.73
CA SER A 54 6.05 -2.37 2.35
C SER A 54 4.68 -2.69 2.97
N ALA A 55 4.06 -1.70 3.63
CA ALA A 55 2.73 -1.86 4.23
C ALA A 55 1.65 -2.07 3.17
N LEU A 56 1.72 -1.30 2.08
CA LEU A 56 0.79 -1.41 0.96
C LEU A 56 0.86 -2.81 0.35
N VAL A 57 2.06 -3.29 0.02
CA VAL A 57 2.29 -4.62 -0.57
C VAL A 57 1.81 -5.73 0.38
N LEU A 58 2.23 -5.69 1.65
CA LEU A 58 1.87 -6.72 2.64
C LEU A 58 0.35 -6.81 2.82
N ALA A 59 -0.32 -5.66 2.99
CA ALA A 59 -1.77 -5.64 3.17
C ALA A 59 -2.51 -6.14 1.93
N SER A 60 -2.07 -5.76 0.72
CA SER A 60 -2.67 -6.26 -0.52
C SER A 60 -2.51 -7.78 -0.66
N VAL A 61 -1.33 -8.32 -0.38
CA VAL A 61 -1.10 -9.77 -0.39
C VAL A 61 -2.01 -10.50 0.62
N ARG A 62 -2.17 -9.95 1.83
CA ARG A 62 -3.09 -10.49 2.85
C ARG A 62 -4.55 -10.49 2.40
N ARG A 63 -4.98 -9.48 1.64
CA ARG A 63 -6.33 -9.41 1.08
C ARG A 63 -6.56 -10.46 0.01
N LEU A 64 -5.63 -10.58 -0.94
CA LEU A 64 -5.73 -11.53 -2.06
C LEU A 64 -5.64 -12.99 -1.60
N GLN A 65 -4.93 -13.27 -0.51
CA GLN A 65 -4.85 -14.62 0.08
C GLN A 65 -6.04 -14.98 0.97
N ARG A 66 -6.99 -14.07 1.20
CA ARG A 66 -8.13 -14.36 2.06
C ARG A 66 -8.95 -15.48 1.43
N ALA A 67 -9.20 -16.53 2.21
CA ALA A 67 -9.94 -17.70 1.74
C ALA A 67 -11.37 -17.32 1.29
N PRO A 68 -11.88 -17.96 0.23
CA PRO A 68 -13.16 -17.62 -0.41
C PRO A 68 -14.40 -17.94 0.45
N ASP A 69 -14.20 -18.69 1.55
CA ASP A 69 -15.21 -19.00 2.55
C ASP A 69 -15.46 -17.85 3.55
N ARG A 70 -14.64 -16.79 3.52
CA ARG A 70 -14.82 -15.61 4.37
C ARG A 70 -15.66 -14.54 3.68
N PRO A 71 -16.44 -13.75 4.45
CA PRO A 71 -17.17 -12.61 3.89
C PRO A 71 -16.23 -11.70 3.08
N PRO A 72 -16.68 -11.21 1.90
CA PRO A 72 -15.88 -10.36 1.05
C PRO A 72 -15.46 -9.11 1.82
N LEU A 73 -14.18 -8.74 1.70
CA LEU A 73 -13.69 -7.53 2.31
C LEU A 73 -14.31 -6.32 1.59
N ALA A 74 -14.87 -5.38 2.35
CA ALA A 74 -15.30 -4.11 1.80
C ALA A 74 -14.14 -3.45 1.02
N PRO A 75 -14.40 -2.73 -0.08
CA PRO A 75 -13.35 -2.02 -0.82
C PRO A 75 -12.51 -1.15 0.12
N ILE A 76 -11.21 -1.03 -0.16
CA ILE A 76 -10.35 -0.10 0.59
C ILE A 76 -10.85 1.31 0.27
N ARG A 77 -11.24 2.10 1.28
CA ARG A 77 -11.84 3.44 1.05
C ARG A 77 -10.89 4.61 1.30
N SER A 78 -9.74 4.35 1.91
CA SER A 78 -8.76 5.38 2.27
C SER A 78 -7.42 4.75 2.63
N LEU A 79 -6.35 5.55 2.50
CA LEU A 79 -5.01 5.25 3.01
C LEU A 79 -5.00 4.92 4.52
N ALA A 80 -6.00 5.40 5.28
CA ALA A 80 -6.16 5.08 6.70
C ALA A 80 -6.20 3.57 6.99
N TYR A 81 -6.67 2.76 6.04
CA TYR A 81 -6.71 1.31 6.15
C TYR A 81 -5.32 0.68 6.38
N PHE A 82 -4.27 1.30 5.87
CA PHE A 82 -2.91 0.79 5.95
C PHE A 82 -2.16 1.27 7.20
N LEU A 83 -2.69 2.24 7.95
CA LEU A 83 -2.02 2.77 9.15
C LEU A 83 -1.66 1.69 10.17
N PRO A 84 -2.51 0.68 10.47
CA PRO A 84 -2.12 -0.41 11.36
C PRO A 84 -0.98 -1.26 10.81
N VAL A 85 -0.92 -1.48 9.50
CA VAL A 85 0.13 -2.28 8.84
C VAL A 85 1.43 -1.49 8.74
N ILE A 86 1.36 -0.18 8.56
CA ILE A 86 2.52 0.71 8.67
C ILE A 86 3.09 0.62 10.07
N GLN A 87 2.25 0.68 11.11
CA GLN A 87 2.70 0.55 12.48
C GLN A 87 3.34 -0.82 12.74
N GLU A 88 2.75 -1.90 12.23
CA GLU A 88 3.31 -3.26 12.32
C GLU A 88 4.74 -3.33 11.76
N ILE A 89 5.01 -2.69 10.63
CA ILE A 89 6.35 -2.68 10.00
C ILE A 89 7.33 -1.76 10.74
N LEU A 90 6.85 -0.68 11.33
CA LEU A 90 7.68 0.17 12.18
C LEU A 90 8.10 -0.57 13.45
N ASP A 91 7.20 -1.34 14.05
CA ASP A 91 7.45 -2.13 15.25
C ASP A 91 8.31 -3.37 14.94
N ASN A 92 8.10 -3.98 13.77
CA ASN A 92 8.85 -5.14 13.29
C ASN A 92 9.32 -4.94 11.83
N PRO A 93 10.50 -4.34 11.63
CA PRO A 93 11.04 -4.08 10.31
C PRO A 93 11.19 -5.35 9.48
N MET A 94 10.71 -5.30 8.24
CA MET A 94 10.87 -6.38 7.28
C MET A 94 12.19 -6.23 6.53
N ASP A 95 12.82 -7.37 6.23
CA ASP A 95 13.99 -7.41 5.35
C ASP A 95 13.58 -7.11 3.90
N GLU A 96 14.48 -6.48 3.15
CA GLU A 96 14.37 -6.15 1.73
C GLU A 96 14.09 -7.40 0.89
N ASP A 97 14.68 -8.55 1.23
CA ASP A 97 14.45 -9.80 0.51
C ASP A 97 13.03 -10.33 0.71
N TYR A 98 12.48 -10.15 1.91
CA TYR A 98 11.09 -10.50 2.17
C TYR A 98 10.13 -9.58 1.42
N LEU A 99 10.42 -8.29 1.34
CA LEU A 99 9.65 -7.34 0.54
C LEU A 99 9.69 -7.71 -0.95
N ARG A 100 10.86 -8.09 -1.48
CA ARG A 100 11.03 -8.54 -2.87
C ARG A 100 10.16 -9.77 -3.17
N TYR A 101 10.14 -10.74 -2.26
CA TYR A 101 9.25 -11.89 -2.34
C TYR A 101 7.77 -11.48 -2.33
N LEU A 102 7.35 -10.57 -1.45
CA LEU A 102 5.97 -10.10 -1.39
C LEU A 102 5.54 -9.37 -2.67
N ARG A 103 6.42 -8.54 -3.27
CA ARG A 103 6.16 -7.89 -4.56
C ARG A 103 5.94 -8.92 -5.67
N ALA A 104 6.82 -9.93 -5.77
CA ALA A 104 6.67 -11.02 -6.74
C ALA A 104 5.37 -11.81 -6.52
N LYS A 105 5.02 -12.09 -5.26
CA LYS A 105 3.78 -12.78 -4.90
C LYS A 105 2.54 -11.97 -5.26
N LEU A 106 2.55 -10.66 -5.02
CA LEU A 106 1.45 -9.76 -5.39
C LEU A 106 1.21 -9.78 -6.91
N HIS A 107 2.28 -9.71 -7.71
CA HIS A 107 2.17 -9.83 -9.17
C HIS A 107 1.60 -11.18 -9.61
N SER A 108 2.02 -12.28 -8.98
CA SER A 108 1.47 -13.61 -9.30
C SER A 108 -0.02 -13.72 -8.98
N LEU A 109 -0.47 -13.15 -7.86
CA LEU A 109 -1.87 -13.22 -7.43
C LEU A 109 -2.79 -12.36 -8.31
N ASN A 110 -2.33 -11.19 -8.74
CA ASN A 110 -3.07 -10.36 -9.71
C ASN A 110 -3.16 -11.03 -11.10
N ASN A 111 -2.20 -11.88 -11.46
CA ASN A 111 -2.21 -12.60 -12.74
C ASN A 111 -3.09 -13.86 -12.70
N THR A 112 -3.41 -14.40 -11.52
CA THR A 112 -4.24 -15.62 -11.39
C THR A 112 -5.74 -15.40 -11.64
N ASP A 113 -6.23 -14.16 -11.70
CA ASP A 113 -7.60 -13.85 -12.14
C ASP A 113 -7.85 -14.22 -13.63
N GLY A 114 -6.80 -14.59 -14.38
CA GLY A 114 -6.88 -15.03 -15.79
C GLY A 114 -6.93 -16.54 -16.04
N ILE A 115 -6.79 -17.41 -15.03
CA ILE A 115 -6.81 -18.87 -15.23
C ILE A 115 -8.09 -19.45 -14.62
N LYS A 116 -9.18 -19.42 -15.41
CA LYS A 116 -10.29 -20.35 -15.17
C LYS A 116 -9.74 -21.78 -15.35
N PRO A 117 -9.94 -22.70 -14.38
CA PRO A 117 -9.72 -24.10 -14.67
C PRO A 117 -10.69 -24.53 -15.77
N LYS A 118 -10.17 -25.12 -16.85
CA LYS A 118 -11.00 -25.94 -17.73
C LYS A 118 -11.42 -27.16 -16.90
N CYS A 119 -12.65 -27.12 -16.37
CA CYS A 119 -13.32 -28.34 -15.99
C CYS A 119 -13.52 -29.14 -17.28
N GLY A 120 -12.81 -30.27 -17.37
CA GLY A 120 -13.09 -31.33 -18.34
C GLY A 120 -14.27 -32.16 -17.90
#